data_AF-U9UNE2-F1
#
_entry.id   AF-U9UNE2-F1
#
_cell.length_a   1.000
_cell.length_b   1.000
_cell.length_c   1.000
_cell.angle_alpha   90.00
_cell.angle_beta   90.00
_cell.angle_gamma   90.00
#
_symmetry.space_group_name_H-M   'P 1'
#
loop_
_entity.id
_entity.type
_entity.pdbx_description
1 polymer ?
#
loop_
_entity_poly.entity_id
_entity_poly.type
_entity_poly.pdbx_seq_one_letter_code
_entity_poly.pdbx_strand_id
1 'polypeptide(L)' 'LEEEAKPLGSYKVIATYSPTLADELDIQPGDTVTILVEYDDGWVQGINETRGGI' A
#
# COMPACT_ATOMS: atom_id res chain seq x y z
N LEU A 1 4.98 4.10 -22.78
CA LEU A 1 5.98 4.08 -21.69
C LEU A 1 5.15 4.35 -20.46
N GLU A 2 4.79 3.30 -19.72
CA GLU A 2 4.07 3.46 -18.44
C GLU A 2 4.99 4.30 -17.56
N GLU A 3 4.54 5.49 -17.21
CA GLU A 3 5.25 6.36 -16.31
C GLU A 3 5.28 5.60 -14.98
N GLU A 4 6.42 5.02 -14.61
CA GLU A 4 6.58 4.37 -13.30
C GLU A 4 6.16 5.41 -12.26
N ALA A 5 5.01 5.18 -11.62
CA ALA A 5 4.42 6.12 -10.70
C ALA A 5 5.45 6.41 -9.61
N LYS A 6 5.96 7.65 -9.60
CA LYS A 6 6.96 8.05 -8.61
C LYS A 6 6.31 7.91 -7.23
N PRO A 7 6.91 7.13 -6.31
CA PRO A 7 6.30 6.90 -5.02
C PRO A 7 6.11 8.21 -4.25
N LEU A 8 4.93 8.38 -3.66
CA LEU A 8 4.56 9.52 -2.82
C LEU A 8 5.28 9.45 -1.47
N GLY A 9 5.63 8.25 -1.02
CA GLY A 9 6.45 8.02 0.17
C GLY A 9 6.33 6.59 0.69
N SER A 10 7.18 6.24 1.66
CA SER A 10 7.10 4.96 2.38
C SER A 10 6.77 5.21 3.84
N TYR A 11 5.79 4.47 4.35
CA TYR A 11 5.20 4.67 5.67
C TYR A 11 5.21 3.40 6.49
N LYS A 12 5.24 3.57 7.82
CA LYS A 12 5.10 2.48 8.77
C LYS A 12 3.64 2.24 9.10
N VAL A 13 3.22 0.99 8.96
CA VAL A 13 1.89 0.54 9.35
C VAL A 13 1.80 0.49 10.87
N ILE A 14 0.72 1.04 11.43
CA ILE A 14 0.47 1.09 12.88
C ILE A 14 -0.76 0.28 13.31
N ALA A 15 -1.57 -0.17 12.36
CA ALA A 15 -2.80 -0.92 12.59
C ALA A 15 -2.96 -2.00 11.52
N THR A 16 -3.55 -3.12 11.89
CA THR A 16 -3.81 -4.22 10.94
C THR A 16 -4.99 -3.87 10.05
N TYR A 17 -4.86 -4.19 8.76
CA TYR A 17 -5.97 -4.22 7.82
C TYR A 17 -5.94 -5.57 7.09
N SER A 18 -7.05 -6.31 7.17
CA SER A 18 -7.22 -7.60 6.51
C SER A 18 -8.11 -7.39 5.29
N PRO A 19 -7.66 -7.75 4.08
CA PRO A 19 -8.36 -7.47 2.85
C PRO A 19 -9.67 -8.25 2.77
N THR A 20 -10.69 -7.59 2.24
CA THR A 20 -12.01 -8.18 1.94
C THR A 20 -12.21 -8.43 0.46
N LEU A 21 -11.43 -7.73 -0.38
CA LEU A 21 -11.40 -7.87 -1.83
C LEU A 21 -10.01 -8.32 -2.30
N ALA A 22 -9.93 -8.89 -3.50
CA ALA A 22 -8.70 -9.47 -4.02
C ALA A 22 -7.65 -8.43 -4.44
N ASP A 23 -8.06 -7.18 -4.66
CA ASP A 23 -7.21 -6.04 -5.01
C ASP A 23 -6.74 -5.25 -3.78
N GLU A 24 -7.17 -5.64 -2.58
CA GLU A 24 -6.74 -5.02 -1.33
C GLU A 24 -5.49 -5.69 -0.74
N LEU A 25 -4.71 -4.91 -0.01
CA LEU A 25 -3.43 -5.32 0.56
C LEU A 25 -3.55 -5.73 2.03
N ASP A 26 -3.05 -6.91 2.41
CA ASP A 26 -2.87 -7.27 3.83
C ASP A 26 -1.69 -6.48 4.42
N ILE A 27 -1.96 -5.75 5.51
CA ILE A 27 -0.96 -4.96 6.22
C ILE A 27 -1.06 -5.17 7.73
N GLN A 28 0.08 -5.20 8.40
CA GLN A 28 0.17 -5.38 9.85
C GLN A 28 1.12 -4.37 10.49
N PRO A 29 0.95 -4.02 11.78
CA PRO A 29 1.85 -3.11 12.48
C PRO A 29 3.33 -3.50 12.32
N GLY A 30 4.16 -2.55 11.92
CA GLY A 30 5.59 -2.74 11.67
C GLY A 30 5.98 -2.92 10.20
N ASP A 31 5.03 -3.28 9.33
CA ASP A 31 5.25 -3.33 7.88
C ASP A 31 5.63 -1.94 7.33
N THR A 32 6.36 -1.93 6.22
CA THR A 32 6.62 -0.74 5.41
C THR A 32 5.78 -0.80 4.14
N VAL A 33 4.95 0.22 3.91
CA VAL A 33 4.15 0.34 2.68
C VAL A 33 4.60 1.57 1.90
N THR A 34 4.90 1.38 0.62
CA THR A 34 5.18 2.46 -0.33
C THR A 34 3.87 2.87 -1.01
N ILE A 35 3.52 4.15 -0.93
CA ILE A 35 2.32 4.72 -1.54
C ILE A 35 2.66 5.23 -2.94
N LEU A 36 1.84 4.86 -3.91
CA LEU A 36 1.99 5.24 -5.33
C LEU A 36 0.93 6.25 -5.74
N VAL A 37 -0.32 6.05 -5.30
CA VAL A 37 -1.47 6.90 -5.63
C VAL A 37 -2.35 7.05 -4.39
N GLU A 38 -2.87 8.26 -4.17
CA GLU A 38 -3.94 8.54 -3.22
C GLU A 38 -5.22 8.89 -3.99
N TYR A 39 -6.34 8.31 -3.60
CA TYR A 39 -7.66 8.59 -4.15
C TYR A 39 -8.45 9.52 -3.22
N ASP A 40 -9.44 10.23 -3.76
CA ASP A 40 -10.23 11.23 -3.03
C ASP A 40 -11.27 10.62 -2.08
N ASP A 41 -11.49 9.32 -2.17
CA ASP A 41 -12.37 8.53 -1.28
C ASP A 41 -11.65 7.97 -0.04
N GLY A 42 -10.36 8.24 0.10
CA GLY A 42 -9.52 7.84 1.23
C GLY A 42 -8.73 6.55 1.04
N TRP A 43 -8.81 5.92 -0.14
CA TRP A 43 -7.97 4.77 -0.48
C TRP A 43 -6.61 5.17 -1.05
N VAL A 44 -5.68 4.23 -0.96
CA VAL A 44 -4.33 4.37 -1.52
C VAL A 44 -3.95 3.12 -2.30
N GLN A 45 -3.30 3.32 -3.45
CA GLN A 45 -2.59 2.24 -4.14
C GLN A 45 -1.15 2.21 -3.64
N GLY A 46 -0.67 1.04 -3.22
CA GLY A 46 0.67 0.91 -2.69
C GLY A 46 1.20 -0.52 -2.71
N ILE A 47 2.46 -0.66 -2.31
CA ILE A 47 3.19 -1.94 -2.27
C ILE A 47 3.62 -2.19 -0.82
N ASN A 48 3.29 -3.36 -0.27
CA ASN A 48 3.84 -3.80 1.02
C ASN A 48 5.25 -4.39 0.78
N GLU A 49 6.27 -3.60 1.08
CA GLU A 49 7.69 -3.95 0.92
C GLU A 49 8.12 -5.07 1.88
N THR A 50 7.37 -5.30 2.97
CA THR A 50 7.73 -6.25 4.02
C THR A 50 7.13 -7.62 3.78
N ARG A 51 5.89 -7.66 3.29
CA ARG A 51 5.13 -8.91 3.13
C ARG A 51 5.11 -9.45 1.72
N GLY A 52 5.62 -8.70 0.74
CA GLY A 52 5.72 -9.15 -0.64
C GLY A 52 4.35 -9.49 -1.21
N GLY A 53 3.55 -8.46 -1.52
CA GLY A 53 2.28 -8.63 -2.20
C GLY A 53 2.51 -9.04 -3.65
N ILE A 54 2.32 -10.33 -3.95
CA ILE A 54 1.87 -10.80 -5.27
C ILE A 54 0.45 -11.33 -5.11
#